data_AF-A0A3D5ZKA5-F1
#
_entry.id   AF-A0A3D5ZKA5-F1
#
_cell.length_a   1.000
_cell.length_b   1.000
_cell.length_c   1.000
_cell.angle_alpha   90.00
_cell.angle_beta   90.00
_cell.angle_gamma   90.00
#
_symmetry.space_group_name_H-M   'P 1'
#
loop_
_entity.id
_entity.type
_entity.pdbx_description
1 polymer ?
#
loop_
_entity_poly.entity_id
_entity_poly.type
_entity_poly.pdbx_seq_one_letter_code
_entity_poly.pdbx_strand_id
1 'polypeptide(L)'
;MRKDVLKSSDLRLYKKLESENKCDDTRYYGVFIKSDKNERRIKVDAVRFNKFFHLSESQLAEIKNTGTHYFVPSKRHWKDYSCNVFVDCINEISKEWNDDFLPMVKRTISEIKPKELGPADLELFNCGIIDYAEATMTTNIENIKAQMAADRKRQQLWLSLYAQFFHQMASKIEAITINVLTKNGWQEKNFSRNVFYNFKNIKETEVKSLKSFDAYNKLYAIWNFLKHNSLSTYEALKNSYPEAMIEADRKYAQGELALFYINFDETLINTLLSGLKEFFIEYCNLALGENYESAQWNYNDWFLEKVNDEIESITNPLGLPPWV
;
A
#
# COMPACT_ATOMS: atom_id res chain seq x y z
N MET A 1 25.20 7.23 34.37
CA MET A 1 25.33 8.44 33.53
C MET A 1 26.80 8.66 33.17
N ARG A 2 27.28 8.14 32.03
CA ARG A 2 28.57 8.54 31.46
C ARG A 2 28.28 9.67 30.47
N LYS A 3 28.74 10.88 30.79
CA LYS A 3 28.79 12.01 29.85
C LYS A 3 29.77 11.63 28.75
N ASP A 4 29.29 11.53 27.52
CA ASP A 4 30.12 11.48 26.31
C ASP A 4 30.88 12.82 26.22
N VAL A 5 32.06 12.87 26.83
CA VAL A 5 32.98 14.01 26.70
C VAL A 5 33.65 13.88 25.34
N LEU A 6 33.17 14.65 24.36
CA LEU A 6 33.91 14.94 23.13
C LEU A 6 35.35 15.32 23.49
N LYS A 7 36.34 14.59 22.98
CA LYS A 7 37.75 14.86 23.28
C LYS A 7 38.11 16.26 22.77
N SER A 8 38.99 16.97 23.47
CA SER A 8 39.34 18.37 23.12
C SER A 8 39.97 18.52 21.72
N SER A 9 40.53 17.43 21.18
CA SER A 9 40.99 17.30 19.79
C SER A 9 39.85 17.45 18.78
N ASP A 10 38.70 16.84 19.07
CA ASP A 10 37.57 16.75 18.15
C ASP A 10 36.88 18.11 18.07
N LEU A 11 36.72 18.79 19.23
CA LEU A 11 36.21 20.16 19.32
C LEU A 11 37.03 21.19 18.52
N ARG A 12 38.36 21.03 18.46
CA ARG A 12 39.23 21.90 17.65
C ARG A 12 39.10 21.60 16.14
N LEU A 13 38.96 20.33 15.77
CA LEU A 13 38.75 19.91 14.39
C LEU A 13 37.40 20.41 13.86
N TYR A 14 36.33 20.32 14.66
CA TYR A 14 34.99 20.81 14.29
C TYR A 14 34.99 22.32 14.07
N LYS A 15 35.58 23.10 14.99
CA LYS A 15 35.71 24.56 14.81
C LYS A 15 36.48 24.94 13.55
N LYS A 16 37.55 24.21 13.22
CA LYS A 16 38.33 24.42 12.00
C LYS A 16 37.49 24.14 10.75
N LEU A 17 36.79 23.00 10.70
CA LEU A 17 35.97 22.64 9.55
C LEU A 17 34.72 23.53 9.38
N GLU A 18 34.16 24.05 10.48
CA GLU A 18 33.11 25.09 10.45
C GLU A 18 33.63 26.44 9.94
N SER A 19 34.89 26.76 10.20
CA SER A 19 35.52 27.99 9.66
C SER A 19 35.99 27.87 8.20
N GLU A 20 36.23 26.64 7.72
CA GLU A 20 36.75 26.36 6.37
C GLU A 20 35.65 26.13 5.33
N ASN A 21 34.46 25.66 5.74
CA ASN A 21 33.34 25.44 4.83
C ASN A 21 32.26 26.49 5.07
N LYS A 22 31.71 27.04 3.99
CA LYS A 22 30.61 28.00 4.05
C LYS A 22 29.28 27.29 4.35
N CYS A 23 28.29 28.04 4.85
CA CYS A 23 26.97 27.51 5.16
C CYS A 23 26.17 27.05 3.93
N ASP A 24 26.62 27.36 2.71
CA ASP A 24 26.06 26.86 1.45
C ASP A 24 26.72 25.54 0.97
N ASP A 25 27.61 24.94 1.78
CA ASP A 25 28.33 23.71 1.47
C ASP A 25 27.87 22.54 2.34
N THR A 26 27.58 21.38 1.74
CA THR A 26 27.12 20.19 2.49
C THR A 26 28.11 19.71 3.55
N ARG A 27 29.41 19.99 3.38
CA ARG A 27 30.48 19.64 4.32
C ARG A 27 30.40 20.44 5.62
N TYR A 28 29.81 21.63 5.59
CA TYR A 28 29.52 22.42 6.79
C TYR A 28 28.59 21.65 7.74
N TYR A 29 27.61 20.94 7.18
CA TYR A 29 26.65 20.12 7.92
C TYR A 29 27.13 18.70 8.22
N GLY A 30 28.35 18.34 7.78
CA GLY A 30 28.94 17.02 8.02
C GLY A 30 28.59 15.98 6.97
N VAL A 31 28.06 16.37 5.81
CA VAL A 31 27.80 15.46 4.69
C VAL A 31 28.87 15.63 3.62
N PHE A 32 29.68 14.59 3.43
CA PHE A 32 30.80 14.56 2.50
C PHE A 32 30.45 13.72 1.28
N ILE A 33 30.36 14.36 0.13
CA ILE A 33 30.10 13.68 -1.15
C ILE A 33 31.42 13.11 -1.66
N LYS A 34 31.46 11.79 -1.87
CA LYS A 34 32.57 11.12 -2.56
C LYS A 34 32.24 11.07 -4.04
N SER A 35 32.95 11.85 -4.86
CA SER A 35 32.82 11.71 -6.32
C SER A 35 33.65 10.51 -6.76
N ASP A 36 33.01 9.36 -6.94
CA ASP A 36 33.61 8.27 -7.71
C ASP A 36 32.95 8.21 -9.09
N LYS A 37 33.71 7.77 -10.10
CA LYS A 37 33.43 8.01 -11.53
C LYS A 37 32.05 7.55 -12.04
N ASN A 38 31.30 6.75 -11.28
CA ASN A 38 29.96 6.30 -11.67
C ASN A 38 28.88 6.46 -10.59
N GLU A 39 29.20 6.82 -9.33
CA GLU A 39 28.20 6.74 -8.24
C GLU A 39 28.46 7.74 -7.10
N ARG A 40 27.47 8.61 -6.81
CA ARG A 40 27.49 9.55 -5.67
C ARG A 40 27.23 8.80 -4.36
N ARG A 41 28.29 8.41 -3.65
CA ARG A 41 28.22 7.92 -2.27
C ARG A 41 28.53 9.05 -1.31
N ILE A 42 27.87 9.06 -0.15
CA ILE A 42 28.12 10.05 0.90
C ILE A 42 28.75 9.41 2.15
N LYS A 43 29.46 10.24 2.92
CA LYS A 43 29.91 9.95 4.29
C LYS A 43 29.32 11.01 5.20
N VAL A 44 28.76 10.59 6.32
CA VAL A 44 28.09 11.46 7.28
C VAL A 44 28.86 11.49 8.59
N ASP A 45 29.28 12.68 8.99
CA ASP A 45 29.76 12.97 10.33
C ASP A 45 28.56 13.13 11.25
N ALA A 46 28.23 12.06 11.97
CA ALA A 46 27.00 11.99 12.77
C ALA A 46 26.98 13.01 13.91
N VAL A 47 28.14 13.36 14.48
CA VAL A 47 28.23 14.35 15.56
C VAL A 47 27.87 15.73 15.00
N ARG A 48 28.45 16.08 13.86
CA ARG A 48 28.17 17.36 13.21
C ARG A 48 26.76 17.43 12.67
N PHE A 49 26.30 16.39 11.98
CA PHE A 49 24.95 16.33 11.43
C PHE A 49 23.89 16.47 12.53
N ASN A 50 24.07 15.76 13.65
CA ASN A 50 23.15 15.81 14.78
C ASN A 50 23.08 17.20 15.47
N LYS A 51 24.13 18.02 15.34
CA LYS A 51 24.13 19.40 15.86
C LYS A 51 23.07 20.27 15.18
N PHE A 52 22.80 20.03 13.90
CA PHE A 52 21.88 20.82 13.09
C PHE A 52 20.49 20.17 12.97
N PHE A 53 20.44 18.85 12.77
CA PHE A 53 19.18 18.17 12.40
C PHE A 53 18.56 17.31 13.50
N HIS A 54 19.18 17.23 14.68
CA HIS A 54 18.64 16.53 15.86
C HIS A 54 18.09 15.12 15.58
N LEU A 55 18.99 14.17 15.28
CA LEU A 55 18.67 12.77 15.09
C LEU A 55 18.03 12.16 16.36
N SER A 56 17.13 11.20 16.16
CA SER A 56 16.52 10.46 17.27
C SER A 56 17.54 9.57 17.99
N GLU A 57 17.23 9.18 19.23
CA GLU A 57 18.08 8.26 19.99
C GLU A 57 18.29 6.91 19.28
N SER A 58 17.26 6.39 18.61
CA SER A 58 17.34 5.15 17.84
C SER A 58 18.27 5.28 16.63
N GLN A 59 18.19 6.40 15.89
CA GLN A 59 19.09 6.70 14.78
C GLN A 59 20.54 6.80 15.25
N LEU A 60 20.78 7.52 16.34
CA LEU A 60 22.12 7.66 16.92
C LEU A 60 22.68 6.33 17.40
N ALA A 61 21.86 5.46 17.98
CA ALA A 61 22.28 4.12 18.39
C ALA A 61 22.70 3.27 17.19
N GLU A 62 21.91 3.26 16.10
CA GLU A 62 22.23 2.54 14.87
C GLU A 62 23.54 3.04 14.24
N ILE A 63 23.72 4.37 14.19
CA ILE A 63 24.94 4.98 13.67
C ILE A 63 26.16 4.62 14.54
N LYS A 64 26.05 4.72 15.88
CA LYS A 64 27.14 4.36 16.81
C LYS A 64 27.53 2.89 16.70
N ASN A 65 26.57 1.99 16.47
CA ASN A 65 26.83 0.56 16.30
C ASN A 65 27.71 0.23 15.09
N THR A 66 27.81 1.12 14.10
CA THR A 66 28.72 0.90 12.96
C THR A 66 30.20 0.97 13.35
N GLY A 67 30.55 1.61 14.48
CA GLY A 67 31.91 1.66 15.01
C GLY A 67 32.90 2.48 14.17
N THR A 68 32.42 3.24 13.18
CA THR A 68 33.25 4.03 12.26
C THR A 68 33.18 5.53 12.58
N HIS A 69 34.21 6.28 12.21
CA HIS A 69 34.22 7.74 12.40
C HIS A 69 33.15 8.43 11.53
N TYR A 70 32.93 7.94 10.31
CA TYR A 70 31.91 8.44 9.39
C TYR A 70 30.89 7.35 9.11
N PHE A 71 29.62 7.68 9.33
CA PHE A 71 28.51 6.84 8.93
C PHE A 71 28.38 6.82 7.39
N VAL A 72 28.16 5.64 6.83
CA VAL A 72 27.88 5.48 5.40
C VAL A 72 26.49 4.88 5.27
N PRO A 73 25.53 5.58 4.65
CA PRO A 73 24.19 5.03 4.49
C PRO A 73 24.21 3.72 3.69
N SER A 74 23.32 2.81 4.08
CA SER A 74 23.24 1.46 3.52
C SER A 74 22.85 1.50 2.04
N LYS A 75 21.87 2.35 1.70
CA LYS A 75 21.30 2.48 0.35
C LYS A 75 21.45 3.90 -0.20
N ARG A 76 21.06 4.14 -1.46
CA ARG A 76 21.11 5.49 -2.05
C ARG A 76 19.77 6.17 -2.01
N HIS A 77 18.77 5.46 -2.52
CA HIS A 77 17.41 5.96 -2.69
C HIS A 77 16.48 5.25 -1.74
N TRP A 78 15.39 5.91 -1.35
CA TRP A 78 14.33 5.30 -0.54
C TRP A 78 13.76 4.02 -1.19
N LYS A 79 13.62 4.01 -2.53
CA LYS A 79 13.14 2.86 -3.34
C LYS A 79 14.16 1.73 -3.53
N ASP A 80 15.38 1.86 -3.01
CA ASP A 80 16.36 0.76 -3.01
C ASP A 80 16.07 -0.26 -1.89
N TYR A 81 15.25 0.13 -0.91
CA TYR A 81 14.69 -0.75 0.10
C TYR A 81 13.43 -1.41 -0.46
N SER A 82 13.39 -2.73 -0.42
CA SER A 82 12.26 -3.51 -0.92
C SER A 82 11.02 -3.33 -0.06
N CYS A 83 11.17 -3.18 1.26
CA CYS A 83 10.05 -2.88 2.16
C CYS A 83 9.34 -1.57 1.77
N ASN A 84 10.09 -0.53 1.45
CA ASN A 84 9.58 0.75 0.99
C ASN A 84 8.82 0.61 -0.34
N VAL A 85 9.34 -0.16 -1.29
CA VAL A 85 8.68 -0.43 -2.58
C VAL A 85 7.32 -1.12 -2.39
N PHE A 86 7.21 -2.09 -1.47
CA PHE A 86 5.93 -2.71 -1.15
C PHE A 86 4.96 -1.73 -0.50
N VAL A 87 5.44 -0.97 0.49
CA VAL A 87 4.63 0.03 1.21
C VAL A 87 4.11 1.10 0.26
N ASP A 88 4.94 1.60 -0.66
CA ASP A 88 4.56 2.57 -1.69
C ASP A 88 3.39 2.04 -2.52
N CYS A 89 3.55 0.84 -3.09
CA CYS A 89 2.53 0.19 -3.90
C CYS A 89 1.21 0.01 -3.15
N ILE A 90 1.26 -0.39 -1.87
CA ILE A 90 0.04 -0.58 -1.07
C ILE A 90 -0.62 0.76 -0.74
N ASN A 91 0.16 1.80 -0.44
CA ASN A 91 -0.38 3.14 -0.23
C ASN A 91 -1.02 3.69 -1.51
N GLU A 92 -0.41 3.45 -2.68
CA GLU A 92 -0.98 3.82 -3.99
C GLU A 92 -2.32 3.11 -4.24
N ILE A 93 -2.40 1.80 -3.99
CA ILE A 93 -3.65 1.03 -4.12
C ILE A 93 -4.71 1.54 -3.14
N SER A 94 -4.32 1.84 -1.90
CA SER A 94 -5.23 2.39 -0.89
C SER A 94 -5.75 3.77 -1.30
N LYS A 95 -4.90 4.59 -1.90
CA LYS A 95 -5.30 5.90 -2.42
C LYS A 95 -6.28 5.75 -3.59
N GLU A 96 -5.95 4.92 -4.57
CA GLU A 96 -6.83 4.62 -5.71
C GLU A 96 -8.19 4.08 -5.25
N TRP A 97 -8.20 3.22 -4.22
CA TRP A 97 -9.45 2.72 -3.63
C TRP A 97 -10.31 3.84 -3.07
N ASN A 98 -9.74 4.66 -2.18
CA ASN A 98 -10.49 5.61 -1.37
C ASN A 98 -10.82 6.91 -2.13
N ASP A 99 -9.89 7.40 -2.94
CA ASP A 99 -10.01 8.71 -3.61
C ASP A 99 -10.72 8.60 -4.96
N ASP A 100 -10.54 7.50 -5.68
CA ASP A 100 -11.01 7.36 -7.06
C ASP A 100 -12.11 6.30 -7.21
N PHE A 101 -11.82 5.05 -6.86
CA PHE A 101 -12.67 3.90 -7.19
C PHE A 101 -13.97 3.89 -6.37
N LEU A 102 -13.88 4.00 -5.05
CA LEU A 102 -15.03 3.94 -4.17
C LEU A 102 -16.04 5.09 -4.42
N PRO A 103 -15.61 6.37 -4.57
CA PRO A 103 -16.51 7.44 -4.97
C PRO A 103 -17.19 7.20 -6.32
N MET A 104 -16.45 6.68 -7.31
CA MET A 104 -17.01 6.32 -8.63
C MET A 104 -18.09 5.24 -8.51
N VAL A 105 -17.86 4.18 -7.73
CA VAL A 105 -18.84 3.11 -7.49
C VAL A 105 -20.12 3.67 -6.86
N LYS A 106 -19.98 4.46 -5.79
CA LYS A 106 -21.11 5.08 -5.08
C LYS A 106 -21.94 5.97 -6.00
N ARG A 107 -21.28 6.77 -6.85
CA ARG A 107 -21.94 7.61 -7.85
C ARG A 107 -22.69 6.77 -8.90
N THR A 108 -22.02 5.80 -9.49
CA THR A 108 -22.60 4.99 -10.58
C THR A 108 -23.86 4.24 -10.11
N ILE A 109 -23.86 3.76 -8.86
CA ILE A 109 -25.00 3.03 -8.30
C ILE A 109 -26.18 3.94 -7.98
N SER A 110 -25.92 5.18 -7.54
CA SER A 110 -26.99 6.14 -7.23
C SER A 110 -27.70 6.67 -8.49
N GLU A 111 -27.04 6.61 -9.65
CA GLU A 111 -27.61 6.97 -10.95
C GLU A 111 -28.64 5.95 -11.46
N ILE A 112 -28.59 4.70 -10.99
CA ILE A 112 -29.60 3.69 -11.33
C ILE A 112 -30.90 4.04 -10.59
N LYS A 113 -31.94 4.41 -11.34
CA LYS A 113 -33.29 4.72 -10.80
C LYS A 113 -34.33 3.76 -11.34
N PRO A 114 -35.33 3.36 -10.54
CA PRO A 114 -36.48 2.62 -11.04
C PRO A 114 -37.27 3.49 -12.03
N LYS A 115 -37.96 2.85 -12.97
CA LYS A 115 -38.95 3.54 -13.78
C LYS A 115 -40.21 3.71 -12.92
N GLU A 116 -40.69 4.94 -12.79
CA GLU A 116 -41.97 5.24 -12.16
C GLU A 116 -43.05 5.35 -13.24
N LEU A 117 -44.14 4.62 -13.06
CA LEU A 117 -45.32 4.62 -13.91
C LEU A 117 -46.52 5.17 -13.13
N GLY A 118 -47.28 6.05 -13.76
CA GLY A 118 -48.61 6.48 -13.32
C GLY A 118 -49.72 5.78 -14.12
N PRO A 119 -50.98 5.81 -13.65
CA PRO A 119 -52.10 5.13 -14.32
C PRO A 119 -52.24 5.49 -15.81
N ALA A 120 -51.92 6.75 -16.17
CA ALA A 120 -51.94 7.24 -17.55
C ALA A 120 -50.88 6.61 -18.47
N ASP A 121 -49.86 5.94 -17.91
CA ASP A 121 -48.85 5.22 -18.68
C ASP A 121 -49.32 3.82 -19.13
N LEU A 122 -50.49 3.35 -18.65
CA LEU A 122 -51.06 2.06 -19.03
C LEU A 122 -51.96 2.19 -20.26
N GLU A 123 -51.59 1.51 -21.34
CA GLU A 123 -52.39 1.45 -22.58
C GLU A 123 -53.81 0.94 -22.32
N LEU A 124 -53.98 -0.08 -21.48
CA LEU A 124 -55.29 -0.64 -21.13
C LEU A 124 -56.21 0.38 -20.46
N PHE A 125 -55.65 1.30 -19.65
CA PHE A 125 -56.41 2.38 -19.04
C PHE A 125 -56.80 3.43 -20.09
N ASN A 126 -55.85 3.80 -20.96
CA ASN A 126 -56.09 4.75 -22.04
C ASN A 126 -57.09 4.25 -23.09
N CYS A 127 -57.19 2.93 -23.29
CA CYS A 127 -58.19 2.30 -24.16
C CYS A 127 -59.54 2.06 -23.47
N GLY A 128 -59.70 2.43 -22.19
CA GLY A 128 -60.93 2.24 -21.43
C GLY A 128 -61.26 0.77 -21.12
N ILE A 129 -60.27 -0.12 -21.18
CA ILE A 129 -60.44 -1.55 -20.90
C ILE A 129 -60.50 -1.82 -19.40
N ILE A 130 -59.70 -1.07 -18.62
CA ILE A 130 -59.64 -1.16 -17.15
C ILE A 130 -60.03 0.18 -16.52
N ASP A 131 -60.58 0.14 -15.31
CA ASP A 131 -60.92 1.35 -14.58
C ASP A 131 -59.71 1.99 -13.87
N TYR A 132 -59.91 3.16 -13.25
CA TYR A 132 -58.84 3.89 -12.57
C TYR A 132 -58.26 3.12 -11.36
N ALA A 133 -59.09 2.36 -10.64
CA ALA A 133 -58.65 1.60 -9.47
C ALA A 133 -57.80 0.38 -9.91
N GLU A 134 -58.23 -0.33 -10.94
CA GLU A 134 -57.50 -1.42 -11.59
C GLU A 134 -56.18 -0.92 -12.21
N ALA A 135 -56.21 0.25 -12.87
CA ALA A 135 -55.01 0.89 -13.40
C ALA A 135 -54.03 1.24 -12.29
N THR A 136 -54.51 1.85 -11.20
CA THR A 136 -53.68 2.21 -10.03
C THR A 136 -53.04 0.98 -9.39
N MET A 137 -53.79 -0.10 -9.21
CA MET A 137 -53.26 -1.35 -8.67
C MET A 137 -52.18 -1.94 -9.59
N THR A 138 -52.45 -1.96 -10.91
CA THR A 138 -51.53 -2.46 -11.92
C THR A 138 -50.22 -1.66 -11.94
N THR A 139 -50.30 -0.32 -11.92
CA THR A 139 -49.10 0.53 -11.88
C THR A 139 -48.30 0.36 -10.61
N ASN A 140 -48.95 0.15 -9.46
CA ASN A 140 -48.26 -0.12 -8.21
C ASN A 140 -47.46 -1.43 -8.29
N ILE A 141 -48.05 -2.49 -8.84
CA ILE A 141 -47.35 -3.77 -9.03
C ILE A 141 -46.16 -3.62 -10.00
N GLU A 142 -46.34 -2.91 -11.12
CA GLU A 142 -45.25 -2.69 -12.08
C GLU A 142 -44.13 -1.81 -11.49
N ASN A 143 -44.47 -0.79 -10.69
CA ASN A 143 -43.50 0.02 -9.96
C ASN A 143 -42.71 -0.82 -8.94
N ILE A 144 -43.36 -1.74 -8.22
CA ILE A 144 -42.68 -2.69 -7.32
C ILE A 144 -41.71 -3.59 -8.12
N LYS A 145 -42.15 -4.15 -9.25
CA LYS A 145 -41.27 -4.96 -10.12
C LYS A 145 -40.09 -4.15 -10.64
N ALA A 146 -40.31 -2.90 -11.06
CA ALA A 146 -39.28 -2.00 -11.54
C ALA A 146 -38.28 -1.65 -10.44
N GLN A 147 -38.74 -1.42 -9.21
CA GLN A 147 -37.88 -1.22 -8.04
C GLN A 147 -37.03 -2.45 -7.75
N MET A 148 -37.63 -3.64 -7.68
CA MET A 148 -36.89 -4.90 -7.46
C MET A 148 -35.84 -5.14 -8.55
N ALA A 149 -36.17 -4.84 -9.81
CA ALA A 149 -35.22 -4.95 -10.92
C ALA A 149 -34.07 -3.94 -10.80
N ALA A 150 -34.35 -2.71 -10.39
CA ALA A 150 -33.33 -1.69 -10.14
C ALA A 150 -32.40 -2.09 -8.99
N ASP A 151 -32.95 -2.61 -7.88
CA ASP A 151 -32.15 -3.06 -6.73
C ASP A 151 -31.25 -4.24 -7.07
N ARG A 152 -31.75 -5.22 -7.84
CA ARG A 152 -30.92 -6.32 -8.35
C ARG A 152 -29.77 -5.81 -9.23
N LYS A 153 -30.04 -4.85 -10.11
CA LYS A 153 -29.00 -4.23 -10.96
C LYS A 153 -27.96 -3.49 -10.12
N ARG A 154 -28.38 -2.71 -9.13
CA ARG A 154 -27.49 -2.00 -8.20
C ARG A 154 -26.59 -2.99 -7.45
N GLN A 155 -27.16 -4.05 -6.89
CA GLN A 155 -26.40 -5.08 -6.17
C GLN A 155 -25.42 -5.81 -7.07
N GLN A 156 -25.85 -6.23 -8.26
CA GLN A 156 -24.97 -6.92 -9.21
C GLN A 156 -23.81 -6.02 -9.65
N LEU A 157 -24.07 -4.74 -9.91
CA LEU A 157 -23.04 -3.77 -10.27
C LEU A 157 -22.07 -3.52 -9.12
N TRP A 158 -22.56 -3.36 -7.89
CA TRP A 158 -21.74 -3.24 -6.67
C TRP A 158 -20.76 -4.40 -6.56
N LEU A 159 -21.27 -5.64 -6.55
CA LEU A 159 -20.44 -6.84 -6.40
C LEU A 159 -19.42 -6.99 -7.54
N SER A 160 -19.82 -6.68 -8.77
CA SER A 160 -18.93 -6.77 -9.93
C SER A 160 -17.79 -5.76 -9.87
N LEU A 161 -18.08 -4.50 -9.50
CA LEU A 161 -17.05 -3.46 -9.38
C LEU A 161 -16.09 -3.75 -8.22
N TYR A 162 -16.60 -4.18 -7.07
CA TYR A 162 -15.75 -4.59 -5.95
C TYR A 162 -14.86 -5.79 -6.31
N ALA A 163 -15.41 -6.82 -6.95
CA ALA A 163 -14.62 -7.97 -7.40
C ALA A 163 -13.55 -7.55 -8.42
N GLN A 164 -13.87 -6.65 -9.35
CA GLN A 164 -12.92 -6.11 -10.32
C GLN A 164 -11.76 -5.38 -9.63
N PHE A 165 -12.05 -4.50 -8.69
CA PHE A 165 -11.01 -3.83 -7.90
C PHE A 165 -10.16 -4.85 -7.14
N PHE A 166 -10.79 -5.86 -6.53
CA PHE A 166 -10.08 -6.90 -5.79
C PHE A 166 -9.11 -7.68 -6.69
N HIS A 167 -9.53 -8.04 -7.91
CA HIS A 167 -8.64 -8.67 -8.88
C HIS A 167 -7.46 -7.77 -9.27
N GLN A 168 -7.70 -6.47 -9.48
CA GLN A 168 -6.65 -5.50 -9.79
C GLN A 168 -5.66 -5.34 -8.62
N MET A 169 -6.17 -5.18 -7.40
CA MET A 169 -5.39 -5.11 -6.17
C MET A 169 -4.47 -6.34 -6.04
N ALA A 170 -5.03 -7.55 -6.11
CA ALA A 170 -4.25 -8.79 -5.99
C ALA A 170 -3.20 -8.92 -7.11
N SER A 171 -3.54 -8.53 -8.34
CA SER A 171 -2.60 -8.56 -9.46
C SER A 171 -1.46 -7.56 -9.30
N LYS A 172 -1.72 -6.34 -8.80
CA LYS A 172 -0.69 -5.34 -8.49
C LYS A 172 0.25 -5.84 -7.39
N ILE A 173 -0.29 -6.50 -6.36
CA ILE A 173 0.49 -7.10 -5.28
C ILE A 173 1.38 -8.25 -5.80
N GLU A 174 0.87 -9.12 -6.66
CA GLU A 174 1.69 -10.19 -7.25
C GLU A 174 2.77 -9.62 -8.17
N ALA A 175 2.44 -8.61 -8.99
CA ALA A 175 3.39 -7.95 -9.86
C ALA A 175 4.54 -7.28 -9.08
N ILE A 176 4.24 -6.57 -7.99
CA ILE A 176 5.29 -5.95 -7.16
C ILE A 176 6.11 -7.00 -6.42
N THR A 177 5.49 -8.10 -5.99
CA THR A 177 6.20 -9.24 -5.39
C THR A 177 7.23 -9.81 -6.35
N ILE A 178 6.84 -10.11 -7.58
CA ILE A 178 7.76 -10.62 -8.62
C ILE A 178 8.87 -9.61 -8.92
N ASN A 179 8.52 -8.32 -9.03
CA ASN A 179 9.50 -7.25 -9.27
C ASN A 179 10.57 -7.20 -8.17
N VAL A 180 10.14 -7.22 -6.90
CA VAL A 180 11.06 -7.22 -5.75
C VAL A 180 11.93 -8.48 -5.73
N LEU A 181 11.35 -9.67 -5.94
CA LEU A 181 12.12 -10.91 -6.00
C LEU A 181 13.17 -10.86 -7.11
N THR A 182 12.79 -10.39 -8.30
CA THR A 182 13.67 -10.28 -9.46
C THR A 182 14.83 -9.31 -9.19
N LYS A 183 14.53 -8.13 -8.63
CA LYS A 183 15.56 -7.15 -8.20
C LYS A 183 16.53 -7.72 -7.17
N ASN A 184 16.07 -8.66 -6.35
CA ASN A 184 16.87 -9.32 -5.32
C ASN A 184 17.51 -10.65 -5.77
N GLY A 185 17.50 -10.96 -7.08
CA GLY A 185 18.26 -12.07 -7.66
C GLY A 185 17.44 -13.30 -8.06
N TRP A 186 16.10 -13.24 -8.03
CA TRP A 186 15.28 -14.30 -8.61
C TRP A 186 15.28 -14.24 -10.14
N GLN A 187 15.46 -15.38 -10.81
CA GLN A 187 15.64 -15.46 -12.27
C GLN A 187 14.79 -16.53 -12.97
N GLU A 188 13.88 -17.20 -12.24
CA GLU A 188 13.06 -18.25 -12.84
C GLU A 188 11.95 -17.67 -13.72
N LYS A 189 11.50 -18.47 -14.70
CA LYS A 189 10.45 -18.05 -15.63
C LYS A 189 9.04 -18.15 -15.06
N ASN A 190 8.83 -19.10 -14.14
CA ASN A 190 7.50 -19.42 -13.61
C ASN A 190 7.45 -19.00 -12.14
N PHE A 191 6.54 -18.09 -11.82
CA PHE A 191 6.28 -17.72 -10.43
C PHE A 191 5.26 -18.66 -9.80
N SER A 192 5.52 -19.05 -8.55
CA SER A 192 4.51 -19.65 -7.67
C SER A 192 4.69 -19.11 -6.26
N ARG A 193 3.64 -19.11 -5.43
CA ARG A 193 3.75 -18.64 -4.04
C ARG A 193 4.79 -19.42 -3.22
N ASN A 194 5.05 -20.67 -3.56
CA ASN A 194 6.08 -21.47 -2.90
C ASN A 194 7.48 -20.91 -3.13
N VAL A 195 7.73 -20.27 -4.29
CA VAL A 195 8.97 -19.55 -4.56
C VAL A 195 9.11 -18.38 -3.59
N PHE A 196 8.04 -17.62 -3.38
CA PHE A 196 8.04 -16.50 -2.44
C PHE A 196 8.31 -16.95 -0.99
N TYR A 197 7.72 -18.08 -0.57
CA TYR A 197 7.93 -18.64 0.77
C TYR A 197 9.33 -19.20 1.01
N ASN A 198 10.00 -19.67 -0.04
CA ASN A 198 11.32 -20.31 0.04
C ASN A 198 12.45 -19.39 -0.45
N PHE A 199 12.14 -18.12 -0.75
CA PHE A 199 13.11 -17.17 -1.28
C PHE A 199 14.28 -16.99 -0.30
N LYS A 200 15.52 -16.96 -0.81
CA LYS A 200 16.75 -16.87 0.00
C LYS A 200 16.87 -17.91 1.13
N ASN A 201 16.36 -19.13 0.90
CA ASN A 201 16.43 -20.27 1.84
C ASN A 201 15.66 -20.09 3.15
N ILE A 202 14.68 -19.19 3.19
CA ILE A 202 13.73 -19.10 4.31
C ILE A 202 12.83 -20.33 4.26
N LYS A 203 12.39 -20.83 5.42
CA LYS A 203 11.40 -21.90 5.48
C LYS A 203 10.00 -21.32 5.39
N GLU A 204 9.13 -21.98 4.64
CA GLU A 204 7.71 -21.64 4.57
C GLU A 204 7.05 -21.50 5.96
N THR A 205 7.46 -22.31 6.92
CA THR A 205 6.97 -22.24 8.32
C THR A 205 7.31 -20.91 8.99
N GLU A 206 8.44 -20.30 8.67
CA GLU A 206 8.85 -19.02 9.22
C GLU A 206 7.99 -17.89 8.65
N VAL A 207 7.75 -17.91 7.33
CA VAL A 207 6.85 -16.93 6.70
C VAL A 207 5.42 -17.05 7.22
N LYS A 208 4.92 -18.28 7.39
CA LYS A 208 3.59 -18.56 7.94
C LYS A 208 3.46 -18.17 9.42
N SER A 209 4.57 -18.11 10.15
CA SER A 209 4.60 -17.71 11.57
C SER A 209 4.60 -16.20 11.77
N LEU A 210 4.75 -15.40 10.70
CA LEU A 210 4.65 -13.95 10.76
C LEU A 210 3.26 -13.53 11.23
N LYS A 211 3.21 -12.51 12.09
CA LYS A 211 1.98 -12.08 12.75
C LYS A 211 0.94 -11.63 11.72
N SER A 212 1.38 -10.92 10.68
CA SER A 212 0.48 -10.37 9.65
C SER A 212 0.35 -11.28 8.42
N PHE A 213 0.86 -12.52 8.46
CA PHE A 213 0.70 -13.50 7.37
C PHE A 213 -0.77 -13.78 7.04
N ASP A 214 -1.65 -13.71 8.04
CA ASP A 214 -3.07 -13.98 7.86
C ASP A 214 -3.73 -13.08 6.81
N ALA A 215 -3.38 -11.79 6.78
CA ALA A 215 -3.90 -10.85 5.79
C ALA A 215 -3.47 -11.23 4.36
N TYR A 216 -2.22 -11.66 4.18
CA TYR A 216 -1.71 -12.15 2.91
C TYR A 216 -2.42 -13.43 2.48
N ASN A 217 -2.59 -14.39 3.40
CA ASN A 217 -3.28 -15.63 3.08
C ASN A 217 -4.76 -15.40 2.74
N LYS A 218 -5.43 -14.50 3.47
CA LYS A 218 -6.82 -14.10 3.22
C LYS A 218 -7.01 -13.46 1.84
N LEU A 219 -6.13 -12.53 1.44
CA LEU A 219 -6.12 -11.95 0.08
C LEU A 219 -6.15 -13.04 -0.99
N TYR A 220 -5.23 -14.00 -0.91
CA TYR A 220 -5.13 -15.05 -1.92
C TYR A 220 -6.24 -16.10 -1.81
N ALA A 221 -6.77 -16.38 -0.63
CA ALA A 221 -7.92 -17.27 -0.47
C ALA A 221 -9.15 -16.70 -1.20
N ILE A 222 -9.45 -15.41 -0.97
CA ILE A 222 -10.53 -14.70 -1.65
C ILE A 222 -10.25 -14.65 -3.16
N TRP A 223 -9.04 -14.26 -3.56
CA TRP A 223 -8.70 -14.11 -4.98
C TRP A 223 -8.73 -15.43 -5.75
N ASN A 224 -8.28 -16.53 -5.14
CA ASN A 224 -8.35 -17.86 -5.75
C ASN A 224 -9.79 -18.33 -5.91
N PHE A 225 -10.66 -18.06 -4.93
CA PHE A 225 -12.08 -18.39 -5.06
C PHE A 225 -12.73 -17.59 -6.20
N LEU A 226 -12.48 -16.28 -6.27
CA LEU A 226 -12.94 -15.43 -7.36
C LEU A 226 -12.47 -15.90 -8.75
N LYS A 227 -11.20 -16.33 -8.87
CA LYS A 227 -10.64 -16.82 -10.13
C LYS A 227 -11.19 -18.18 -10.55
N HIS A 228 -11.31 -19.12 -9.61
CA HIS A 228 -11.52 -20.53 -9.96
C HIS A 228 -12.96 -21.00 -9.83
N ASN A 229 -13.81 -20.34 -9.04
CA ASN A 229 -15.23 -20.70 -8.87
C ASN A 229 -15.40 -22.21 -8.55
N SER A 230 -14.46 -22.78 -7.80
CA SER A 230 -14.42 -24.21 -7.48
C SER A 230 -14.88 -24.49 -6.05
N LEU A 231 -15.46 -25.67 -5.82
CA LEU A 231 -15.90 -26.08 -4.49
C LEU A 231 -14.73 -26.14 -3.49
N SER A 232 -13.55 -26.59 -3.93
CA SER A 232 -12.37 -26.64 -3.06
C SER A 232 -11.91 -25.26 -2.60
N THR A 233 -11.92 -24.26 -3.50
CA THR A 233 -11.59 -22.87 -3.12
C THR A 233 -12.66 -22.25 -2.23
N TYR A 234 -13.93 -22.62 -2.41
CA TYR A 234 -15.03 -22.20 -1.54
C TYR A 234 -14.87 -22.76 -0.12
N GLU A 235 -14.68 -24.08 0.01
CA GLU A 235 -14.51 -24.75 1.30
C GLU A 235 -13.26 -24.26 2.03
N ALA A 236 -12.15 -24.05 1.31
CA ALA A 236 -10.95 -23.47 1.90
C ALA A 236 -11.20 -22.05 2.45
N LEU A 237 -11.90 -21.20 1.69
CA LEU A 237 -12.25 -19.86 2.16
C LEU A 237 -13.21 -19.92 3.35
N LYS A 238 -14.24 -20.75 3.29
CA LYS A 238 -15.21 -20.95 4.38
C LYS A 238 -14.54 -21.39 5.68
N ASN A 239 -13.63 -22.35 5.60
CA ASN A 239 -13.00 -22.92 6.78
C ASN A 239 -11.95 -21.98 7.40
N SER A 240 -11.26 -21.18 6.58
CA SER A 240 -10.21 -20.27 7.06
C SER A 240 -10.72 -18.87 7.40
N TYR A 241 -11.68 -18.34 6.63
CA TYR A 241 -12.14 -16.95 6.69
C TYR A 241 -13.66 -16.83 6.50
N PRO A 242 -14.48 -17.45 7.37
CA PRO A 242 -15.94 -17.41 7.24
C PRO A 242 -16.51 -15.99 7.28
N GLU A 243 -15.84 -15.06 7.97
CA GLU A 243 -16.23 -13.65 8.06
C GLU A 243 -16.12 -12.87 6.74
N ALA A 244 -15.36 -13.39 5.77
CA ALA A 244 -15.28 -12.81 4.43
C ALA A 244 -16.48 -13.19 3.53
N MET A 245 -17.43 -13.96 4.05
CA MET A 245 -18.56 -14.51 3.29
C MET A 245 -19.88 -13.89 3.71
N ILE A 246 -20.83 -13.74 2.78
CA ILE A 246 -22.17 -13.19 3.07
C ILE A 246 -22.94 -14.16 3.98
N GLU A 247 -22.86 -15.45 3.68
CA GLU A 247 -23.46 -16.55 4.45
C GLU A 247 -22.57 -17.77 4.32
N ALA A 248 -21.74 -18.05 5.33
CA ALA A 248 -20.82 -19.19 5.30
C ALA A 248 -21.54 -20.55 5.12
N ASP A 249 -22.79 -20.68 5.55
CA ASP A 249 -23.58 -21.92 5.45
C ASP A 249 -24.43 -22.05 4.18
N ARG A 250 -24.31 -21.10 3.27
CA ARG A 250 -24.97 -21.21 1.96
C ARG A 250 -24.41 -22.41 1.20
N LYS A 251 -25.29 -23.16 0.55
CA LYS A 251 -24.86 -24.26 -0.34
C LYS A 251 -24.28 -23.65 -1.61
N TYR A 252 -22.98 -23.83 -1.81
CA TYR A 252 -22.29 -23.46 -3.03
C TYR A 252 -22.29 -24.61 -4.02
N ALA A 253 -22.70 -24.37 -5.26
CA ALA A 253 -22.55 -25.32 -6.35
C ALA A 253 -21.34 -24.96 -7.22
N GLN A 254 -20.59 -25.97 -7.66
CA GLN A 254 -19.41 -25.77 -8.48
C GLN A 254 -19.74 -25.03 -9.78
N GLY A 255 -18.97 -23.98 -10.08
CA GLY A 255 -19.19 -23.11 -11.24
C GLY A 255 -20.14 -21.93 -11.00
N GLU A 256 -20.76 -21.81 -9.83
CA GLU A 256 -21.49 -20.59 -9.47
C GLU A 256 -20.51 -19.41 -9.31
N LEU A 257 -20.99 -18.21 -9.65
CA LEU A 257 -20.16 -17.01 -9.58
C LEU A 257 -19.82 -16.68 -8.12
N ALA A 258 -18.52 -16.78 -7.79
CA ALA A 258 -17.98 -16.57 -6.46
C ALA A 258 -18.30 -15.18 -5.87
N LEU A 259 -18.45 -14.15 -6.70
CA LEU A 259 -18.76 -12.79 -6.26
C LEU A 259 -20.06 -12.67 -5.46
N PHE A 260 -21.01 -13.59 -5.63
CA PHE A 260 -22.27 -13.60 -4.87
C PHE A 260 -22.16 -14.23 -3.48
N TYR A 261 -20.98 -14.74 -3.12
CA TYR A 261 -20.72 -15.43 -1.86
C TYR A 261 -19.77 -14.65 -0.94
N ILE A 262 -19.11 -13.62 -1.44
CA ILE A 262 -18.12 -12.82 -0.72
C ILE A 262 -18.77 -11.55 -0.19
N ASN A 263 -18.54 -11.26 1.09
CA ASN A 263 -19.01 -10.03 1.72
C ASN A 263 -18.07 -8.87 1.37
N PHE A 264 -18.30 -8.29 0.20
CA PHE A 264 -17.55 -7.11 -0.26
C PHE A 264 -18.03 -5.85 0.45
N ASP A 265 -17.20 -5.34 1.36
CA ASP A 265 -17.37 -4.02 1.98
C ASP A 265 -16.05 -3.22 1.99
N GLU A 266 -16.17 -1.93 2.33
CA GLU A 266 -15.02 -1.02 2.43
C GLU A 266 -14.04 -1.47 3.51
N THR A 267 -14.55 -2.02 4.61
CA THR A 267 -13.78 -2.48 5.76
C THR A 267 -12.84 -3.61 5.36
N LEU A 268 -13.33 -4.61 4.61
CA LEU A 268 -12.56 -5.76 4.14
C LEU A 268 -11.34 -5.32 3.35
N ILE A 269 -11.51 -4.42 2.38
CA ILE A 269 -10.41 -3.94 1.53
C ILE A 269 -9.40 -3.15 2.37
N ASN A 270 -9.87 -2.22 3.20
CA ASN A 270 -8.99 -1.38 4.02
C ASN A 270 -8.21 -2.20 5.05
N THR A 271 -8.86 -3.16 5.72
CA THR A 271 -8.20 -4.06 6.68
C THR A 271 -7.19 -4.98 5.97
N LEU A 272 -7.51 -5.50 4.78
CA LEU A 272 -6.57 -6.29 3.99
C LEU A 272 -5.34 -5.47 3.62
N LEU A 273 -5.51 -4.27 3.05
CA LEU A 273 -4.39 -3.40 2.64
C LEU A 273 -3.49 -3.04 3.84
N SER A 274 -4.08 -2.71 4.99
CA SER A 274 -3.30 -2.45 6.21
C SER A 274 -2.51 -3.68 6.67
N GLY A 275 -3.15 -4.86 6.71
CA GLY A 275 -2.49 -6.10 7.12
C GLY A 275 -1.41 -6.54 6.12
N LEU A 276 -1.63 -6.33 4.81
CA LEU A 276 -0.64 -6.60 3.77
C LEU A 276 0.59 -5.70 3.93
N LYS A 277 0.39 -4.42 4.26
CA LYS A 277 1.49 -3.48 4.51
C LYS A 277 2.39 -3.99 5.63
N GLU A 278 1.80 -4.38 6.76
CA GLU A 278 2.54 -4.96 7.89
C GLU A 278 3.22 -6.26 7.50
N PHE A 279 2.51 -7.15 6.78
CA PHE A 279 3.07 -8.42 6.32
C PHE A 279 4.34 -8.23 5.47
N PHE A 280 4.32 -7.33 4.49
CA PHE A 280 5.49 -7.12 3.64
C PHE A 280 6.66 -6.44 4.38
N ILE A 281 6.38 -5.63 5.40
CA ILE A 281 7.42 -5.10 6.30
C ILE A 281 8.07 -6.26 7.06
N GLU A 282 7.27 -7.13 7.69
CA GLU A 282 7.75 -8.31 8.42
C GLU A 282 8.53 -9.28 7.51
N TYR A 283 8.00 -9.53 6.32
CA TYR A 283 8.63 -10.38 5.31
C TYR A 283 9.97 -9.81 4.85
N CYS A 284 10.07 -8.53 4.54
CA CYS A 284 11.34 -7.93 4.11
C CYS A 284 12.39 -7.94 5.23
N ASN A 285 11.96 -7.76 6.49
CA ASN A 285 12.84 -7.91 7.63
C ASN A 285 13.38 -9.36 7.74
N LEU A 286 12.51 -10.36 7.59
CA LEU A 286 12.89 -11.78 7.63
C LEU A 286 13.78 -12.19 6.44
N ALA A 287 13.37 -11.82 5.22
CA ALA A 287 13.93 -12.32 3.97
C ALA A 287 15.13 -11.55 3.45
N LEU A 288 15.15 -10.24 3.70
CA LEU A 288 16.13 -9.32 3.14
C LEU A 288 16.98 -8.67 4.24
N GLY A 289 16.63 -8.87 5.52
CA GLY A 289 17.28 -8.19 6.64
C GLY A 289 17.01 -6.69 6.65
N GLU A 290 15.94 -6.23 5.99
CA GLU A 290 15.60 -4.82 5.90
C GLU A 290 14.73 -4.39 7.08
N ASN A 291 15.30 -3.60 8.00
CA ASN A 291 14.53 -2.93 9.04
C ASN A 291 13.79 -1.72 8.45
N TYR A 292 12.46 -1.68 8.63
CA TYR A 292 11.62 -0.63 8.07
C TYR A 292 11.86 0.76 8.70
N GLU A 293 12.14 0.84 9.99
CA GLU A 293 12.47 2.11 10.67
C GLU A 293 13.76 2.69 10.11
N SER A 294 14.80 1.86 9.96
CA SER A 294 16.06 2.24 9.33
C SER A 294 15.86 2.62 7.86
N ALA A 295 15.00 1.91 7.13
CA ALA A 295 14.70 2.19 5.73
C ALA A 295 14.07 3.57 5.48
N GLN A 296 13.53 4.24 6.50
CA GLN A 296 12.97 5.59 6.35
C GLN A 296 14.01 6.70 6.28
N TRP A 297 15.26 6.44 6.68
CA TRP A 297 16.31 7.47 6.74
C TRP A 297 17.71 6.99 6.36
N ASN A 298 18.01 5.69 6.41
CA ASN A 298 19.34 5.11 6.17
C ASN A 298 19.67 4.98 4.66
N TYR A 299 19.52 6.08 3.93
CA TYR A 299 19.89 6.18 2.52
C TYR A 299 20.46 7.56 2.20
N ASN A 300 21.27 7.65 1.15
CA ASN A 300 22.00 8.87 0.81
C ASN A 300 21.11 10.10 0.64
N ASP A 301 20.02 9.96 -0.11
CA ASP A 301 19.17 11.11 -0.47
C ASP A 301 18.57 11.77 0.76
N TRP A 302 18.19 11.00 1.79
CA TRP A 302 17.64 11.56 3.03
C TRP A 302 18.56 12.59 3.69
N PHE A 303 19.85 12.27 3.79
CA PHE A 303 20.84 13.18 4.40
C PHE A 303 21.11 14.38 3.49
N LEU A 304 21.10 14.19 2.17
CA LEU A 304 21.33 15.26 1.21
C LEU A 304 20.14 16.22 1.15
N GLU A 305 18.91 15.72 1.11
CA GLU A 305 17.68 16.51 1.14
C GLU A 305 17.63 17.39 2.38
N LYS A 306 17.86 16.83 3.58
CA LYS A 306 17.91 17.62 4.82
C LYS A 306 18.90 18.78 4.77
N VAL A 307 20.07 18.54 4.21
CA VAL A 307 21.12 19.57 4.10
C VAL A 307 20.78 20.58 3.01
N ASN A 308 20.26 20.13 1.87
CA ASN A 308 19.88 21.02 0.78
C ASN A 308 18.70 21.92 1.18
N ASP A 309 17.70 21.40 1.90
CA ASP A 309 16.59 22.17 2.44
C ASP A 309 17.09 23.27 3.38
N GLU A 310 18.08 22.97 4.23
CA GLU A 310 18.68 23.94 5.14
C GLU A 310 19.53 24.99 4.40
N ILE A 311 20.28 24.57 3.38
CA ILE A 311 21.01 25.50 2.51
C ILE A 311 20.01 26.40 1.76
N GLU A 312 18.92 25.86 1.24
CA GLU A 312 17.88 26.60 0.53
C GLU A 312 17.18 27.60 1.46
N SER A 313 16.87 27.22 2.70
CA SER A 313 16.26 28.14 3.67
C SER A 313 17.13 29.36 3.98
N ILE A 314 18.46 29.20 3.91
CA ILE A 314 19.44 30.27 4.15
C ILE A 314 19.71 31.08 2.89
N THR A 315 19.90 30.42 1.75
CA THR A 315 20.32 31.04 0.48
C THR A 315 19.15 31.59 -0.33
N ASN A 316 17.96 31.05 -0.14
CA ASN A 316 16.72 31.43 -0.79
C ASN A 316 15.54 31.43 0.20
N PRO A 317 15.56 32.31 1.23
CA PRO A 317 14.54 32.32 2.28
C PRO A 317 13.14 32.66 1.78
N LEU A 318 13.03 33.23 0.57
CA LEU A 318 11.76 33.58 -0.07
C LEU A 318 11.25 32.48 -1.02
N GLY A 319 12.00 31.39 -1.20
CA GLY A 319 11.62 30.28 -2.10
C GLY A 319 11.45 30.74 -3.55
N LEU A 320 12.19 31.77 -3.96
CA LEU A 320 12.06 32.33 -5.30
C LEU A 320 12.62 31.34 -6.33
N PRO A 321 12.00 31.22 -7.51
CA PRO A 321 12.56 30.42 -8.57
C PRO A 321 13.95 30.92 -8.98
N PRO A 322 14.86 30.06 -9.47
CA PRO A 322 16.23 30.45 -9.81
C PRO A 322 16.37 31.52 -10.93
N TRP A 323 15.27 31.89 -11.59
CA TRP A 323 15.21 32.86 -12.68
C TRP A 323 14.61 34.22 -12.26
N VAL A 324 14.30 34.41 -10.98
CA VAL A 324 13.92 35.68 -10.37
C VAL A 324 15.14 36.27 -9.69
#